data_AF-A0A2R6K333-F1
#
_entry.id   AF-A0A2R6K333-F1
#
_cell.length_a   1.000
_cell.length_b   1.000
_cell.length_c   1.000
_cell.angle_alpha   90.00
_cell.angle_beta   90.00
_cell.angle_gamma   90.00
#
_symmetry.space_group_name_H-M   'P 1'
#
loop_
_entity.id
_entity.type
_entity.pdbx_description
1 polymer ?
#
loop_
_entity_poly.entity_id
_entity_poly.type
_entity_poly.pdbx_seq_one_letter_code
_entity_poly.pdbx_strand_id
1 'polypeptide(L)' 'MSDPTRPEERVRLTEADGLGRTPLTNEIGPNSRTSYVFTPGSEDATVLDLDAGEVATRIDLGGQAFTGT' A
#
# COMPACT_ATOMS: atom_id res chain seq x y z
N MET A 1 20.43 -0.54 9.50
CA MET A 1 20.41 -1.72 8.60
C MET A 1 19.72 -2.84 9.38
N SER A 2 18.68 -3.46 8.84
CA SER A 2 17.93 -4.55 9.49
C SER A 2 18.51 -5.92 9.18
N ASP A 3 18.22 -6.93 10.02
CA ASP A 3 18.59 -8.34 9.79
C ASP A 3 17.52 -9.04 8.94
N PRO A 4 17.81 -9.48 7.71
CA PRO A 4 16.82 -10.13 6.85
C PRO A 4 16.45 -11.54 7.33
N THR A 5 17.28 -12.19 8.16
CA THR A 5 16.96 -13.52 8.72
C THR A 5 16.06 -13.44 9.93
N ARG A 6 15.88 -12.23 10.47
CA ARG A 6 15.05 -11.93 11.64
C ARG A 6 14.21 -10.67 11.39
N PRO A 7 13.14 -10.78 10.58
CA PRO A 7 12.29 -9.64 10.32
C PRO A 7 11.58 -9.18 11.60
N GLU A 8 11.48 -7.87 11.76
CA GLU A 8 10.72 -7.22 12.83
C GLU A 8 9.64 -6.34 12.20
N GLU A 9 8.43 -6.38 12.77
CA GLU A 9 7.34 -5.50 12.35
C GLU A 9 7.69 -4.04 12.70
N ARG A 10 7.68 -3.16 11.69
CA ARG A 10 7.93 -1.71 11.88
C ARG A 10 6.65 -0.94 12.19
N VAL A 11 5.60 -1.22 11.41
CA VAL A 11 4.30 -0.56 11.48
C VAL A 11 3.23 -1.50 10.96
N ARG A 12 2.01 -1.33 11.45
CA ARG A 12 0.81 -2.02 10.95
C ARG A 12 -0.22 -0.98 10.56
N LEU A 13 -0.40 -0.81 9.25
CA LEU A 13 -1.40 0.08 8.70
C LEU A 13 -2.74 -0.64 8.55
N THR A 14 -3.81 0.10 8.81
CA THR A 14 -5.20 -0.37 8.82
C THR A 14 -6.10 0.64 8.10
N GLU A 15 -7.40 0.35 8.04
CA GLU A 15 -8.40 1.31 7.54
C GLU A 15 -8.39 2.63 8.31
N ALA A 16 -8.09 2.61 9.61
CA ALA A 16 -8.00 3.81 10.44
C ALA A 16 -6.86 4.75 10.00
N ASP A 17 -5.84 4.19 9.34
CA ASP A 17 -4.70 4.93 8.79
C ASP A 17 -4.93 5.36 7.34
N GLY A 18 -6.11 5.06 6.78
CA GLY A 18 -6.48 5.39 5.41
C GLY A 18 -6.18 4.29 4.39
N LEU A 19 -5.85 3.06 4.79
CA LEU A 19 -5.84 1.94 3.83
C LEU A 19 -7.26 1.60 3.36
N GLY A 20 -7.38 1.13 2.11
CA GLY A 20 -8.62 0.54 1.63
C GLY A 20 -8.99 -0.73 2.41
N ARG A 21 -10.28 -1.06 2.46
CA ARG A 21 -10.75 -2.28 3.13
C ARG A 21 -10.37 -3.50 2.32
N THR A 22 -9.77 -4.51 2.95
CA THR A 22 -9.35 -5.76 2.28
C THR A 22 -8.45 -5.53 1.06
N PRO A 23 -7.29 -4.85 1.21
CA PRO A 23 -6.36 -4.67 0.10
C PRO A 23 -5.89 -6.03 -0.40
N LEU A 24 -5.81 -6.20 -1.72
CA LEU A 24 -5.54 -7.51 -2.33
C LEU A 24 -4.06 -7.70 -2.65
N THR A 25 -3.44 -6.67 -3.22
CA THR A 25 -2.05 -6.72 -3.64
C THR A 25 -1.41 -5.34 -3.54
N ASN A 26 -0.08 -5.32 -3.60
CA ASN A 26 0.69 -4.11 -3.68
C ASN A 26 1.89 -4.28 -4.62
N GLU A 27 2.35 -3.17 -5.19
CA GLU A 27 3.55 -3.09 -6.02
C GLU A 27 4.55 -2.13 -5.38
N ILE A 28 5.82 -2.54 -5.30
CA ILE A 28 6.89 -1.77 -4.67
C ILE A 28 7.71 -1.05 -5.76
N GLY A 29 7.90 0.26 -5.59
CA GLY A 29 8.72 1.07 -6.49
C GLY A 29 10.20 0.63 -6.53
N PRO A 30 10.95 1.01 -7.58
CA PRO A 30 12.31 0.50 -7.83
C PRO A 30 13.33 0.88 -6.75
N ASN A 31 13.04 1.89 -5.94
CA ASN A 31 13.88 2.35 -4.84
C ASN A 31 13.43 1.81 -3.46
N SER A 32 12.40 0.95 -3.41
CA SER A 32 11.82 0.39 -2.18
C SER A 32 11.33 1.44 -1.16
N ARG A 33 11.02 2.66 -1.61
CA ARG A 33 10.48 3.73 -0.74
C ARG A 33 8.98 3.95 -0.86
N THR A 34 8.39 3.50 -1.97
CA THR A 34 6.98 3.72 -2.25
C THR A 34 6.29 2.39 -2.54
N SER A 35 5.11 2.19 -1.96
CA SER A 35 4.22 1.08 -2.32
C SER A 35 2.91 1.61 -2.88
N TYR A 36 2.39 0.96 -3.91
CA TYR A 36 1.05 1.20 -4.45
C TYR A 36 0.17 0.03 -4.06
N VAL A 37 -0.89 0.27 -3.28
CA VAL A 37 -1.80 -0.77 -2.79
C VAL A 37 -3.11 -0.70 -3.55
N PHE A 38 -3.53 -1.84 -4.10
CA PHE A 38 -4.75 -1.98 -4.88
C PHE A 38 -5.82 -2.67 -4.04
N THR A 39 -6.97 -2.02 -3.95
CA THR A 39 -8.11 -2.51 -3.16
C THR A 39 -9.26 -2.85 -4.09
N PRO A 40 -9.82 -4.07 -4.06
CA PRO A 40 -10.99 -4.40 -4.85
C PRO A 40 -12.15 -3.45 -4.60
N GLY A 41 -12.78 -2.98 -5.67
CA GLY A 41 -13.89 -2.02 -5.59
C GLY A 41 -13.50 -0.58 -5.26
N SER A 42 -12.22 -0.25 -5.08
CA SER A 42 -11.77 1.15 -5.09
C SER A 42 -11.55 1.63 -6.52
N GLU A 43 -11.69 2.94 -6.73
CA GLU A 43 -11.32 3.62 -7.98
C GLU A 43 -9.96 4.33 -7.87
N ASP A 44 -9.24 4.06 -6.77
CA ASP A 44 -7.94 4.63 -6.47
C ASP A 44 -6.90 3.57 -6.11
N ALA A 45 -5.63 3.95 -6.25
CA ALA A 45 -4.51 3.27 -5.62
C ALA A 45 -4.06 4.04 -4.37
N THR A 46 -3.88 3.33 -3.25
CA THR A 46 -3.29 3.95 -2.04
C THR A 46 -1.77 3.97 -2.17
N VAL A 47 -1.15 5.12 -1.97
CA VAL A 47 0.31 5.26 -2.01
C VAL A 47 0.85 5.31 -0.59
N LEU A 48 1.80 4.43 -0.28
CA LEU A 48 2.48 4.40 1.01
C LEU A 48 3.90 4.97 0.89
N ASP A 49 4.30 5.76 1.87
CA ASP A 49 5.71 6.04 2.15
C ASP A 49 6.23 4.95 3.09
N LEU A 50 7.17 4.14 2.60
CA LEU A 50 7.71 2.98 3.35
C LEU A 50 8.83 3.37 4.32
N ASP A 51 9.46 4.53 4.12
CA ASP A 51 10.46 5.05 5.05
C ASP A 51 9.74 5.60 6.29
N ALA A 52 8.70 6.42 6.09
CA ALA A 52 7.84 6.96 7.14
C ALA A 52 6.87 5.93 7.72
N GLY A 53 6.45 4.93 6.94
CA GLY A 53 5.52 3.89 7.37
C GLY A 53 4.07 4.36 7.43
N GLU A 54 3.65 5.19 6.47
CA GLU A 54 2.32 5.84 6.48
C GLU A 54 1.67 5.89 5.09
N VAL A 55 0.37 6.14 5.05
CA VAL A 55 -0.36 6.46 3.81
C VAL A 55 -0.01 7.89 3.41
N ALA A 56 0.69 8.04 2.30
CA ALA A 56 1.15 9.34 1.81
C ALA A 56 0.08 10.06 0.98
N THR A 57 -0.60 9.33 0.09
CA THR A 57 -1.64 9.89 -0.80
C THR A 57 -2.49 8.80 -1.45
N ARG A 58 -3.46 9.21 -2.29
CA ARG A 58 -4.23 8.34 -3.17
C ARG A 58 -4.15 8.86 -4.60
N ILE A 59 -4.09 7.94 -5.55
CA ILE A 59 -4.10 8.24 -6.99
C ILE A 59 -5.44 7.77 -7.53
N ASP A 60 -6.26 8.71 -8.01
CA ASP A 60 -7.46 8.39 -8.78
C ASP A 60 -7.05 7.72 -10.11
N LEU A 61 -7.62 6.55 -10.37
CA LEU A 61 -7.33 5.75 -11.55
C LEU A 61 -8.35 5.99 -12.68
N GLY A 62 -9.43 6.73 -12.42
CA GLY A 62 -10.53 6.94 -13.36
C GLY A 62 -11.32 5.66 -13.68
N GLY A 63 -11.20 4.63 -12.84
CA GLY A 63 -11.81 3.32 -12.99
C GLY A 63 -11.35 2.37 -11.88
N GLN A 64 -11.85 1.14 -11.89
CA GLN A 64 -11.59 0.20 -10.79
C GLN A 64 -10.13 -0.22 -10.70
N ALA A 65 -9.57 -0.14 -9.49
CA ALA A 65 -8.21 -0.54 -9.15
C ALA A 65 -7.94 -2.04 -9.35
N PHE A 66 -9.00 -2.84 -9.35
CA PHE A 66 -8.96 -4.26 -9.64
C PHE A 66 -10.24 -4.67 -10.38
N THR A 67 -10.09 -5.32 -11.54
CA THR A 67 -11.22 -5.69 -12.41
C THR A 67 -11.43 -7.20 -12.53
N GLY A 68 -10.61 -8.02 -11.85
CA GLY A 68 -10.82 -9.46 -11.78
C GLY A 68 -11.94 -9.82 -10.80
N THR A 69 -12.92 -10.60 -11.24
CA THR A 69 -13.93 -11.22 -10.37
C THR A 69 -13.95 -12.72 -10.61
#